data_AF-A0A947MQC8-F1
#
_entry.id   AF-A0A947MQC8-F1
#
_cell.length_a   1.000
_cell.length_b   1.000
_cell.length_c   1.000
_cell.angle_alpha   90.00
_cell.angle_beta   90.00
_cell.angle_gamma   90.00
#
_symmetry.space_group_name_H-M   'P 1'
#
loop_
_entity.id
_entity.type
_entity.pdbx_description
1 polymer ?
#
loop_
_entity_poly.entity_id
_entity_poly.type
_entity_poly.pdbx_seq_one_letter_code
_entity_poly.pdbx_strand_id
1 'polypeptide(L)'
;MKAVARQRSSEGGPTESRDGAAARELPHDARSGEAAVPVADVEDDGDRRKGRRRSKTIALKRLTRQEIQDGIELADMIGYDRPKSRVECISGPRPCPFVACKHHLYLDVNPDTGSIKLNFPDVPVWEMRETCALDIADRGGVTLEEVGEILNLTRERIRQVEVMGLEKLRETTLAEDLGGDLVFDDRGE
;
A
#
# COMPACT_ATOMS: atom_id res chain seq x y z
N MET A 1 8.68 60.98 -11.98
CA MET A 1 8.20 61.86 -13.07
C MET A 1 7.25 61.02 -13.93
N LYS A 2 5.92 61.07 -13.71
CA LYS A 2 4.89 61.84 -14.48
C LYS A 2 5.09 61.67 -16.01
N ALA A 3 4.13 61.32 -16.86
CA ALA A 3 2.65 61.47 -16.89
C ALA A 3 2.07 60.49 -17.95
N VAL A 4 0.95 59.78 -17.77
CA VAL A 4 -0.50 60.14 -17.87
C VAL A 4 -1.00 60.48 -19.28
N ALA A 5 -1.98 59.71 -19.80
CA ALA A 5 -3.32 60.13 -20.29
C ALA A 5 -3.99 58.95 -21.08
N ARG A 6 -5.13 58.36 -20.64
CA ARG A 6 -6.56 58.79 -20.72
C ARG A 6 -7.12 58.65 -22.16
N GLN A 7 -8.34 58.16 -22.47
CA GLN A 7 -9.70 58.05 -21.87
C GLN A 7 -10.44 56.83 -22.50
N ARG A 8 -11.33 56.05 -21.85
CA ARG A 8 -12.71 56.26 -21.30
C ARG A 8 -13.85 56.48 -22.33
N SER A 9 -14.88 55.63 -22.24
CA SER A 9 -16.35 55.88 -22.25
C SER A 9 -17.02 54.52 -21.93
N SER A 10 -17.73 54.22 -20.83
CA SER A 10 -19.05 54.70 -20.29
C SER A 10 -20.13 54.70 -21.38
N GLU A 11 -21.36 54.20 -21.22
CA GLU A 11 -22.41 54.27 -20.17
C GLU A 11 -23.40 53.08 -20.43
N GLY A 12 -24.30 52.58 -19.58
CA GLY A 12 -24.87 52.94 -18.28
C GLY A 12 -25.94 51.89 -17.88
N GLY A 13 -26.25 51.78 -16.58
CA GLY A 13 -27.47 51.12 -16.06
C GLY A 13 -28.73 51.98 -16.29
N PRO A 14 -29.94 51.65 -15.78
CA PRO A 14 -30.19 51.56 -14.32
C PRO A 14 -31.32 50.54 -13.90
N THR A 15 -31.33 50.02 -12.65
CA THR A 15 -32.33 50.19 -11.54
C THR A 15 -33.78 49.71 -11.81
N GLU A 16 -34.56 49.03 -10.94
CA GLU A 16 -34.85 49.21 -9.51
C GLU A 16 -35.49 47.94 -8.84
N SER A 17 -35.49 47.96 -7.48
CA SER A 17 -36.51 47.49 -6.50
C SER A 17 -37.03 46.03 -6.52
N ARG A 18 -36.84 45.20 -5.47
CA ARG A 18 -37.39 45.21 -4.08
C ARG A 18 -38.89 44.88 -3.97
N ASP A 19 -39.17 43.67 -3.49
CA ASP A 19 -40.19 43.21 -2.53
C ASP A 19 -39.87 41.71 -2.27
N GLY A 20 -39.89 41.08 -1.09
CA GLY A 20 -40.54 41.34 0.19
C GLY A 20 -41.36 40.10 0.59
N ALA A 21 -40.94 39.39 1.66
CA ALA A 21 -41.59 38.24 2.33
C ALA A 21 -41.53 36.86 1.61
N ALA A 22 -41.34 35.71 2.25
CA ALA A 22 -41.50 35.35 3.66
C ALA A 22 -40.48 34.27 4.08
N ALA A 23 -40.05 34.36 5.33
CA ALA A 23 -39.27 33.36 6.03
C ALA A 23 -40.02 32.02 6.06
N ARG A 24 -39.35 30.97 5.59
CA ARG A 24 -39.61 29.59 6.01
C ARG A 24 -38.34 29.09 6.68
N GLU A 25 -38.39 29.08 8.00
CA GLU A 25 -37.45 28.36 8.84
C GLU A 25 -37.43 26.89 8.40
N LEU A 26 -36.24 26.37 8.06
CA LEU A 26 -36.02 24.95 7.84
C LEU A 26 -35.09 24.44 8.96
N PRO A 27 -35.33 23.20 9.45
CA PRO A 27 -34.85 22.78 10.75
C PRO A 27 -33.35 22.53 10.76
N HIS A 28 -32.74 22.94 11.86
CA HIS A 28 -31.34 22.80 12.19
C HIS A 28 -31.07 21.40 12.74
N ASP A 29 -31.09 20.36 11.91
CA ASP A 29 -30.59 19.03 12.29
C ASP A 29 -30.18 18.23 11.05
N ALA A 30 -28.94 18.42 10.61
CA ALA A 30 -28.27 17.52 9.69
C ALA A 30 -27.08 16.88 10.43
N ARG A 31 -27.39 15.96 11.35
CA ARG A 31 -26.44 14.89 11.68
C ARG A 31 -26.32 14.04 10.43
N SER A 32 -25.31 14.31 9.62
CA SER A 32 -24.91 13.45 8.52
C SER A 32 -24.50 12.11 9.13
N GLY A 33 -25.43 11.14 9.09
CA GLY A 33 -25.11 9.74 9.30
C GLY A 33 -24.11 9.35 8.22
N GLU A 34 -22.87 9.10 8.64
CA GLU A 34 -21.89 8.39 7.81
C GLU A 34 -22.52 7.05 7.48
N ALA A 35 -22.96 6.92 6.23
CA ALA A 35 -23.44 5.67 5.69
C ALA A 35 -22.33 4.64 5.86
N ALA A 36 -22.55 3.66 6.72
CA ALA A 36 -21.71 2.48 6.81
C ALA A 36 -21.60 1.89 5.40
N VAL A 37 -20.40 1.94 4.84
CA VAL A 37 -20.08 1.25 3.59
C VAL A 37 -20.32 -0.24 3.87
N PRO A 38 -21.16 -0.94 3.12
CA PRO A 38 -21.33 -2.36 3.32
C PRO A 38 -20.00 -3.01 2.91
N VAL A 39 -19.25 -3.49 3.91
CA VAL A 39 -18.19 -4.48 3.70
C VAL A 39 -18.87 -5.68 3.09
N ALA A 40 -18.69 -5.86 1.78
CA ALA A 40 -19.16 -7.04 1.08
C ALA A 40 -18.53 -8.26 1.76
N ASP A 41 -19.37 -9.19 2.20
CA ASP A 41 -18.94 -10.53 2.61
C ASP A 41 -18.19 -11.15 1.43
N VAL A 42 -16.86 -11.19 1.52
CA VAL A 42 -16.03 -11.85 0.51
C VAL A 42 -16.15 -13.34 0.78
N GLU A 43 -16.98 -14.00 -0.02
CA GLU A 43 -17.09 -15.45 -0.02
C GLU A 43 -15.69 -16.07 -0.15
N ASP A 44 -15.35 -16.90 0.84
CA ASP A 44 -14.14 -17.71 0.92
C ASP A 44 -14.19 -18.77 -0.20
N ASP A 45 -13.65 -18.40 -1.36
CA ASP A 45 -13.50 -19.29 -2.52
C ASP A 45 -12.34 -20.28 -2.27
N GLY A 46 -12.55 -21.17 -1.31
CA GLY A 46 -11.62 -22.19 -0.84
C GLY A 46 -11.24 -23.27 -1.86
N ASP A 47 -11.72 -23.15 -3.12
CA ASP A 47 -11.50 -24.15 -4.18
C ASP A 47 -10.29 -23.86 -5.09
N ARG A 48 -9.71 -22.64 -5.04
CA ARG A 48 -8.57 -22.27 -5.92
C ARG A 48 -7.23 -22.93 -5.56
N ARG A 49 -7.17 -23.72 -4.48
CA ARG A 49 -5.94 -24.39 -4.03
C ARG A 49 -5.48 -25.49 -5.02
N LYS A 50 -6.38 -25.96 -5.90
CA LYS A 50 -6.09 -27.02 -6.87
C LYS A 50 -5.50 -26.47 -8.17
N GLY A 51 -4.31 -25.84 -8.11
CA GLY A 51 -3.61 -25.47 -9.35
C GLY A 51 -2.57 -24.35 -9.29
N ARG A 52 -2.45 -23.61 -8.18
CA ARG A 52 -1.41 -22.58 -8.06
C ARG A 52 -0.03 -23.22 -8.11
N ARG A 53 0.79 -22.85 -9.10
CA ARG A 53 2.18 -23.32 -9.13
C ARG A 53 2.93 -22.74 -7.94
N ARG A 54 3.91 -23.52 -7.48
CA ARG A 54 4.85 -23.09 -6.44
C ARG A 54 5.55 -21.81 -6.88
N SER A 55 5.99 -21.03 -5.89
CA SER A 55 6.84 -19.87 -6.11
C SER A 55 8.02 -20.22 -7.02
N LYS A 56 8.39 -19.30 -7.91
CA LYS A 56 9.49 -19.51 -8.86
C LYS A 56 10.65 -18.58 -8.51
N THR A 57 11.82 -19.15 -8.27
CA THR A 57 13.05 -18.38 -8.09
C THR A 57 13.76 -18.24 -9.42
N ILE A 58 14.03 -16.99 -9.80
CA ILE A 58 14.90 -16.61 -10.92
C ILE A 58 16.29 -16.37 -10.32
N ALA A 59 17.23 -17.25 -10.65
CA ALA A 59 18.63 -17.05 -10.29
C ALA A 59 19.15 -15.80 -11.00
N LEU A 60 19.88 -14.95 -10.26
CA LEU A 60 20.46 -13.76 -10.87
C LEU A 60 21.62 -14.18 -11.77
N LYS A 61 21.49 -13.95 -13.08
CA LYS A 61 22.66 -13.81 -13.93
C LYS A 61 23.36 -12.53 -13.50
N ARG A 62 24.66 -12.60 -13.18
CA ARG A 62 25.44 -11.40 -12.87
C ARG A 62 25.39 -10.47 -14.08
N LEU A 63 24.62 -9.39 -13.95
CA LEU A 63 24.66 -8.29 -14.89
C LEU A 63 26.05 -7.65 -14.81
N THR A 64 26.60 -7.33 -15.97
CA THR A 64 27.78 -6.48 -16.06
C THR A 64 27.47 -5.10 -15.51
N ARG A 65 28.50 -4.35 -15.09
CA ARG A 65 28.31 -2.96 -14.64
C ARG A 65 27.61 -2.10 -15.70
N GLN A 66 27.90 -2.36 -16.98
CA GLN A 66 27.25 -1.66 -18.09
C GLN A 66 25.76 -2.00 -18.16
N GLU A 67 25.37 -3.28 -18.11
CA GLU A 67 23.95 -3.67 -18.14
C GLU A 67 23.15 -3.12 -16.94
N ILE A 68 23.79 -3.00 -15.77
CA ILE A 68 23.17 -2.34 -14.61
C ILE A 68 22.95 -0.86 -14.90
N GLN A 69 23.97 -0.17 -15.44
CA GLN A 69 23.91 1.24 -15.78
C GLN A 69 22.84 1.51 -16.85
N ASP A 70 22.80 0.69 -17.92
CA ASP A 70 21.80 0.78 -18.98
C ASP A 70 20.38 0.59 -18.41
N GLY A 71 20.22 -0.31 -17.43
CA GLY A 71 18.94 -0.51 -16.74
C GLY A 71 18.51 0.70 -15.91
N ILE A 72 19.45 1.38 -15.25
CA ILE A 72 19.19 2.62 -14.49
C ILE A 72 18.77 3.74 -15.46
N GLU A 73 19.53 3.93 -16.54
CA GLU A 73 19.24 4.95 -17.55
C GLU A 73 17.90 4.73 -18.24
N LEU A 74 17.55 3.47 -18.52
CA LEU A 74 16.24 3.11 -19.05
C LEU A 74 15.14 3.46 -18.06
N ALA A 75 15.30 3.15 -16.77
CA ALA A 75 14.32 3.47 -15.73
C ALA A 75 14.08 4.98 -15.60
N ASP A 76 15.14 5.78 -15.70
CA ASP A 76 15.05 7.24 -15.70
C ASP A 76 14.34 7.75 -16.97
N MET A 77 14.68 7.20 -18.14
CA MET A 77 14.08 7.61 -19.42
C MET A 77 12.58 7.34 -19.49
N ILE A 78 12.11 6.21 -18.95
CA ILE A 78 10.68 5.86 -18.92
C ILE A 78 9.90 6.64 -17.85
N GLY A 79 10.58 7.46 -17.04
CA GLY A 79 9.96 8.22 -15.96
C GLY A 79 9.43 7.34 -14.84
N TYR A 80 10.17 6.27 -14.50
CA TYR A 80 9.80 5.40 -13.39
C TYR A 80 10.05 6.10 -12.05
N ASP A 81 9.14 6.98 -11.65
CA ASP A 81 9.18 7.63 -10.34
C ASP A 81 8.32 6.85 -9.34
N ARG A 82 8.94 6.41 -8.24
CA ARG A 82 8.24 5.70 -7.17
C ARG A 82 8.16 6.56 -5.91
N PRO A 83 7.04 6.48 -5.17
CA PRO A 83 6.94 7.07 -3.85
C PRO A 83 8.13 6.71 -2.95
N LYS A 84 8.69 7.71 -2.28
CA LYS A 84 9.84 7.55 -1.38
C LYS A 84 9.41 7.16 0.02
N SER A 85 8.23 7.61 0.44
CA SER A 85 7.68 7.39 1.77
C SER A 85 6.31 6.70 1.73
N ARG A 86 5.90 6.12 2.87
CA ARG A 86 4.56 5.52 3.03
C ARG A 86 3.45 6.55 2.84
N VAL A 87 3.66 7.77 3.32
CA VAL A 87 2.67 8.87 3.22
C VAL A 87 2.36 9.18 1.75
N GLU A 88 3.34 9.08 0.87
CA GLU A 88 3.15 9.30 -0.57
C GLU A 88 2.42 8.15 -1.27
N CYS A 89 2.50 6.90 -0.76
CA CYS A 89 1.94 5.73 -1.43
C CYS A 89 0.66 5.15 -0.81
N ILE A 90 0.29 5.56 0.40
CA ILE A 90 -0.84 5.01 1.14
C ILE A 90 -2.15 5.11 0.34
N SER A 91 -2.42 6.29 -0.22
CA SER A 91 -3.58 6.57 -1.08
C SER A 91 -3.33 6.32 -2.58
N GLY A 92 -2.22 5.65 -2.91
CA GLY A 92 -1.88 5.29 -4.28
C GLY A 92 -2.79 4.19 -4.84
N PRO A 93 -2.69 3.88 -6.14
CA PRO A 93 -3.50 2.86 -6.78
C PRO A 93 -3.25 1.47 -6.17
N ARG A 94 -4.29 0.64 -6.19
CA ARG A 94 -4.26 -0.79 -5.84
C ARG A 94 -4.89 -1.61 -6.97
N PRO A 95 -4.32 -2.76 -7.38
CA PRO A 95 -3.04 -3.34 -6.94
C PRO A 95 -1.83 -2.43 -7.17
N CYS A 96 -0.85 -2.46 -6.26
CA CYS A 96 0.27 -1.53 -6.28
C CYS A 96 1.18 -1.76 -7.51
N PRO A 97 1.47 -0.74 -8.35
CA PRO A 97 2.31 -0.92 -9.53
C PRO A 97 3.82 -0.99 -9.21
N PHE A 98 4.22 -0.60 -8.00
CA PHE A 98 5.63 -0.47 -7.61
C PHE A 98 6.22 -1.80 -7.12
N VAL A 99 6.33 -2.78 -8.03
CA VAL A 99 6.78 -4.15 -7.73
C VAL A 99 8.20 -4.25 -7.17
N ALA A 100 9.04 -3.22 -7.40
CA ALA A 100 10.40 -3.13 -6.88
C ALA A 100 10.47 -2.64 -5.41
N CYS A 101 9.33 -2.24 -4.81
CA CYS A 101 9.30 -1.84 -3.41
C CYS A 101 9.60 -3.03 -2.49
N LYS A 102 10.42 -2.82 -1.45
CA LYS A 102 10.78 -3.85 -0.46
C LYS A 102 9.59 -4.46 0.30
N HIS A 103 8.44 -3.80 0.32
CA HIS A 103 7.22 -4.27 0.98
C HIS A 103 6.23 -4.90 0.01
N HIS A 104 6.58 -5.02 -1.27
CA HIS A 104 5.69 -5.54 -2.30
C HIS A 104 5.64 -7.08 -2.22
N LEU A 105 4.44 -7.64 -2.30
CA LEU A 105 4.23 -9.09 -2.09
C LEU A 105 4.47 -9.95 -3.34
N TYR A 106 4.72 -9.34 -4.49
CA TYR A 106 4.95 -10.05 -5.75
C TYR A 106 6.37 -10.61 -5.87
N LEU A 107 7.38 -9.81 -5.47
CA LEU A 107 8.80 -10.12 -5.61
C LEU A 107 9.47 -10.14 -4.24
N ASP A 108 10.26 -11.17 -4.00
CA ASP A 108 11.18 -11.26 -2.86
C ASP A 108 12.62 -11.37 -3.41
N VAL A 109 13.44 -10.38 -3.09
CA VAL A 109 14.81 -10.27 -3.60
C VAL A 109 15.78 -10.60 -2.48
N ASN A 110 16.58 -11.65 -2.68
CA ASN A 110 17.63 -12.00 -1.73
C ASN A 110 18.76 -10.95 -1.82
N PRO A 111 19.11 -10.24 -0.73
CA PRO A 111 20.10 -9.15 -0.78
C PRO A 111 21.53 -9.65 -1.04
N ASP A 112 21.86 -10.88 -0.63
CA ASP A 112 23.22 -11.43 -0.72
C ASP A 112 23.51 -12.03 -2.10
N THR A 113 22.54 -12.77 -2.64
CA THR A 113 22.67 -13.51 -3.91
C THR A 113 22.03 -12.78 -5.09
N GLY A 114 21.13 -11.84 -4.81
CA GLY A 114 20.34 -11.13 -5.82
C GLY A 114 19.26 -11.98 -6.50
N SER A 115 19.05 -13.24 -6.08
CA SER A 115 17.99 -14.09 -6.64
C SER A 115 16.62 -13.49 -6.38
N ILE A 116 15.73 -13.55 -7.37
CA ILE A 116 14.38 -12.99 -7.29
C ILE A 116 13.37 -14.13 -7.20
N LYS A 117 12.61 -14.20 -6.12
CA LYS A 117 11.50 -15.15 -5.93
C LYS A 117 10.18 -14.46 -6.29
N LEU A 118 9.48 -15.03 -7.27
CA LEU A 118 8.10 -14.72 -7.59
C LEU A 118 7.20 -15.56 -6.69
N ASN A 119 6.40 -14.92 -5.83
CA ASN A 119 5.51 -15.65 -4.93
C ASN A 119 4.39 -16.35 -5.73
N PHE A 120 3.79 -15.66 -6.71
CA PHE A 120 2.77 -16.21 -7.61
C PHE A 120 3.17 -16.03 -9.07
N PRO A 121 3.88 -17.00 -9.68
CA PRO A 121 4.39 -16.84 -11.04
C PRO A 121 3.29 -16.81 -12.12
N ASP A 122 2.12 -17.38 -11.85
CA ASP A 122 1.00 -17.42 -12.80
C ASP A 122 -0.08 -16.37 -12.50
N VAL A 123 0.11 -15.51 -11.50
CA VAL A 123 -0.84 -14.44 -11.16
C VAL A 123 -0.18 -13.11 -11.49
N PRO A 124 -0.68 -12.35 -12.48
CA PRO A 124 -0.15 -11.03 -12.76
C PRO A 124 -0.51 -10.04 -11.64
N VAL A 125 0.28 -8.97 -11.52
CA VAL A 125 0.16 -7.99 -10.43
C VAL A 125 -1.23 -7.37 -10.32
N TRP A 126 -1.88 -7.07 -11.45
CA TRP A 126 -3.22 -6.46 -11.50
C TRP A 126 -4.34 -7.42 -11.07
N GLU A 127 -4.07 -8.72 -10.90
CA GLU A 127 -5.03 -9.72 -10.38
C GLU A 127 -4.70 -10.14 -8.94
N MET A 128 -3.63 -9.59 -8.34
CA MET A 128 -3.28 -9.89 -6.97
C MET A 128 -4.28 -9.26 -6.00
N ARG A 129 -4.79 -10.06 -5.07
CA ARG A 129 -5.65 -9.59 -3.96
C ARG A 129 -4.92 -8.61 -3.05
N GLU A 130 -3.70 -8.96 -2.66
CA GLU A 130 -2.86 -8.16 -1.77
C GLU A 130 -1.51 -7.90 -2.42
N THR A 131 -1.08 -6.64 -2.43
CA THR A 131 0.21 -6.26 -3.03
C THR A 131 1.20 -5.65 -2.05
N CYS A 132 0.78 -5.24 -0.84
CA CYS A 132 1.62 -4.53 0.10
C CYS A 132 1.54 -5.13 1.51
N ALA A 133 2.69 -5.49 2.07
CA ALA A 133 2.80 -5.97 3.44
C ALA A 133 2.37 -4.91 4.47
N LEU A 134 2.60 -3.62 4.20
CA LEU A 134 2.20 -2.54 5.09
C LEU A 134 0.67 -2.36 5.12
N ASP A 135 -0.01 -2.50 3.99
CA ASP A 135 -1.48 -2.44 3.96
C ASP A 135 -2.12 -3.57 4.77
N ILE A 136 -1.48 -4.74 4.82
CA ILE A 136 -1.94 -5.86 5.65
C ILE A 136 -1.65 -5.58 7.13
N ALA A 137 -0.45 -5.07 7.45
CA ALA A 137 -0.08 -4.74 8.82
C ALA A 137 -1.02 -3.67 9.44
N ASP A 138 -1.40 -2.66 8.65
CA ASP A 138 -2.31 -1.59 9.08
C ASP A 138 -3.71 -2.11 9.49
N ARG A 139 -4.10 -3.34 9.09
CA ARG A 139 -5.41 -3.94 9.46
C ARG A 139 -5.47 -4.51 10.87
N GLY A 140 -4.34 -4.61 11.57
CA GLY A 140 -4.32 -5.06 12.97
C GLY A 140 -4.16 -6.56 13.16
N GLY A 141 -3.40 -7.23 12.28
CA GLY A 141 -3.02 -8.63 12.41
C GLY A 141 -3.75 -9.56 11.43
N VAL A 142 -3.09 -10.68 11.13
CA VAL A 142 -3.56 -11.73 10.21
C VAL A 142 -3.16 -13.09 10.75
N THR A 143 -3.95 -14.11 10.47
CA THR A 143 -3.67 -15.49 10.86
C THR A 143 -2.50 -16.08 10.07
N LEU A 144 -1.86 -17.14 10.59
CA LEU A 144 -0.77 -17.83 9.90
C LEU A 144 -1.21 -18.43 8.56
N GLU A 145 -2.46 -18.86 8.49
CA GLU A 145 -3.13 -19.36 7.29
C GLU A 145 -3.24 -18.27 6.23
N GLU A 146 -3.79 -17.10 6.58
CA GLU A 146 -3.92 -15.96 5.67
C GLU A 146 -2.55 -15.49 5.15
N VAL A 147 -1.55 -15.38 6.04
CA VAL A 147 -0.17 -15.04 5.64
C VAL A 147 0.38 -16.07 4.66
N GLY A 148 0.13 -17.36 4.91
CA GLY A 148 0.51 -18.44 4.01
C GLY A 148 -0.12 -18.29 2.62
N GLU A 149 -1.40 -17.95 2.56
CA GLU A 149 -2.11 -17.69 1.30
C GLU A 149 -1.60 -16.45 0.57
N ILE A 150 -1.23 -15.40 1.30
CA ILE A 150 -0.69 -14.14 0.77
C ILE A 150 0.74 -14.32 0.23
N LEU A 151 1.56 -15.19 0.83
CA LEU A 151 2.97 -15.38 0.46
C LEU A 151 3.24 -16.65 -0.36
N ASN A 152 2.20 -17.42 -0.68
CA ASN A 152 2.31 -18.74 -1.30
C ASN A 152 3.23 -19.69 -0.50
N LEU A 153 3.04 -19.70 0.83
CA LEU A 153 3.78 -20.52 1.78
C LEU A 153 2.82 -21.42 2.55
N THR A 154 3.33 -22.54 3.04
CA THR A 154 2.54 -23.38 3.95
C THR A 154 2.42 -22.67 5.29
N ARG A 155 1.29 -22.89 5.97
CA ARG A 155 1.07 -22.42 7.35
C ARG A 155 2.24 -22.76 8.27
N GLU A 156 2.70 -24.00 8.21
CA GLU A 156 3.84 -24.47 9.03
C GLU A 156 5.14 -23.71 8.71
N ARG A 157 5.36 -23.33 7.44
CA ARG A 157 6.52 -22.51 7.09
C ARG A 157 6.42 -21.10 7.68
N ILE A 158 5.23 -20.50 7.69
CA ILE A 158 5.02 -19.20 8.34
C ILE A 158 5.28 -19.31 9.84
N ARG A 159 4.73 -20.33 10.50
CA ARG A 159 4.97 -20.60 11.93
C ARG A 159 6.47 -20.72 12.25
N GLN A 160 7.23 -21.43 11.42
CA GLN A 160 8.69 -21.53 11.59
C GLN A 160 9.39 -20.18 11.47
N VAL A 161 9.02 -19.38 10.46
CA VAL A 161 9.60 -18.05 10.25
C VAL A 161 9.27 -17.12 11.41
N GLU A 162 8.04 -17.18 11.94
CA GLU A 162 7.61 -16.44 13.12
C GLU A 162 8.46 -16.78 14.35
N VAL A 163 8.61 -18.08 14.67
CA VAL A 163 9.44 -18.52 15.80
C VAL A 163 10.89 -18.06 15.64
N MET A 164 11.48 -18.26 14.46
CA MET A 164 12.85 -17.79 14.18
C MET A 164 12.98 -16.26 14.27
N GLY A 165 11.93 -15.53 13.88
CA GLY A 165 11.89 -14.07 13.98
C GLY A 165 11.83 -13.60 15.43
N LEU A 166 10.96 -14.21 16.24
CA LEU A 166 10.83 -13.93 17.67
C LEU A 166 12.13 -14.24 18.44
N GLU A 167 12.79 -15.35 18.13
CA GLU A 167 14.10 -15.69 18.71
C GLU A 167 15.14 -14.61 18.41
N LYS A 168 15.26 -14.18 17.15
CA LYS A 168 16.19 -13.11 16.76
C LYS A 168 15.87 -11.78 17.43
N LEU A 169 14.58 -11.45 17.61
CA LEU A 169 14.19 -10.22 18.29
C LEU A 169 14.58 -10.25 19.77
N ARG A 170 14.45 -11.40 20.44
CA ARG A 170 14.88 -11.58 21.84
C ARG A 170 16.39 -11.42 22.02
N GLU A 171 17.18 -11.72 20.99
CA GLU A 171 18.64 -11.52 21.01
C GLU A 171 19.07 -10.05 20.78
N THR A 172 18.15 -9.18 20.33
CA THR A 172 18.41 -7.75 20.11
C THR A 172 17.99 -6.89 21.31
N THR A 173 18.69 -5.77 21.50
CA THR A 173 18.34 -4.77 22.53
C THR A 173 16.96 -4.13 22.33
N LEU A 174 16.33 -4.31 21.15
CA LEU A 174 14.94 -3.88 20.91
C LEU A 174 13.95 -4.50 21.91
N ALA A 175 14.22 -5.71 22.41
CA ALA A 175 13.37 -6.34 23.41
C ALA A 175 13.39 -5.56 24.73
N GLU A 176 14.53 -4.96 25.09
CA GLU A 176 14.69 -4.12 26.28
C GLU A 176 13.94 -2.79 26.11
N ASP A 177 14.04 -2.18 24.92
CA ASP A 177 13.39 -0.90 24.58
C ASP A 177 11.85 -0.98 24.55
N LEU A 178 11.29 -2.17 24.29
CA LEU A 178 9.85 -2.42 24.26
C LEU A 178 9.26 -2.85 25.62
N GLY A 179 10.06 -2.88 26.70
CA GLY A 179 9.60 -3.29 28.04
C GLY A 179 9.52 -4.81 28.21
N GLY A 180 10.64 -5.49 27.94
CA GLY A 180 10.83 -6.93 27.67
C GLY A 180 10.32 -8.02 28.63
N ASP A 181 9.38 -7.77 29.54
CA ASP A 181 8.80 -8.81 30.40
C ASP A 181 7.29 -9.08 30.16
N LEU A 182 6.61 -8.32 29.29
CA LEU A 182 5.15 -8.44 29.11
C LEU A 182 4.67 -8.84 27.70
N VAL A 183 5.55 -8.91 26.69
CA VAL A 183 5.12 -8.99 25.27
C VAL A 183 5.33 -10.37 24.63
N PHE A 184 6.24 -11.20 25.17
CA PHE A 184 6.67 -12.43 24.49
C PHE A 184 6.51 -13.73 25.28
N ASP A 185 5.90 -13.67 26.47
CA ASP A 185 5.64 -14.85 27.29
C ASP A 185 4.18 -15.29 27.15
N ASP A 186 3.84 -15.82 25.97
CA ASP A 186 2.60 -16.60 25.77
C ASP A 186 2.88 -18.10 25.94
N ARG A 187 3.79 -18.44 26.87
CA ARG A 187 3.86 -19.80 27.41
C ARG A 187 2.70 -19.94 28.38
N GLY A 188 1.54 -20.29 27.83
CA GLY A 188 0.44 -20.82 28.64
C GLY A 188 0.93 -21.99 29.49
N GLU A 189 1.09 -21.72 30.78
CA GLU A 189 0.97 -22.74 31.83
C GLU A 189 -0.50 -23.08 32.06
#